data_AF-A0A8T5KPH7-F1
#
_entry.id   AF-A0A8T5KPH7-F1
#
_cell.length_a   1.000
_cell.length_b   1.000
_cell.length_c   1.000
_cell.angle_alpha   90.00
_cell.angle_beta   90.00
_cell.angle_gamma   90.00
#
_symmetry.space_group_name_H-M   'P 1'
#
loop_
_entity.id
_entity.type
_entity.pdbx_description
1 polymer ?
#
loop_
_entity_poly.entity_id
_entity_poly.type
_entity_poly.pdbx_seq_one_letter_code
_entity_poly.pdbx_strand_id
1 'polypeptide(L)'
;MRLKWPVYVFTAGIFFLFAMGVQFISLGKTAIVGLFLILTTLYAWVAWIMVKQNAVLELHAYRTCSSCGKLTPAQGDYCMVCGQPVG
;
A
#
# COMPACT_ATOMS: atom_id res chain seq x y z
N MET A 1 -9.20 -9.09 -1.13
CA MET A 1 -8.18 -8.03 -1.01
C MET A 1 -8.38 -7.04 -2.17
N ARG A 2 -9.00 -5.88 -1.92
CA ARG A 2 -9.22 -4.86 -2.95
C ARG A 2 -7.93 -4.05 -3.08
N LEU A 3 -7.14 -4.30 -4.13
CA LEU A 3 -5.94 -3.49 -4.39
C LEU A 3 -6.38 -2.03 -4.49
N LYS A 4 -5.77 -1.16 -3.67
CA LYS A 4 -6.08 0.27 -3.64
C LYS A 4 -5.83 0.83 -5.04
N TRP A 5 -6.77 1.63 -5.55
CA TRP A 5 -6.74 2.29 -6.87
C TRP A 5 -5.37 2.91 -7.26
N PRO A 6 -4.57 3.50 -6.35
CA PRO A 6 -3.24 4.01 -6.66
C PRO A 6 -2.28 2.96 -7.23
N VAL A 7 -2.42 1.69 -6.84
CA VAL A 7 -1.55 0.60 -7.31
C VAL A 7 -1.80 0.32 -8.79
N TYR A 8 -3.06 0.32 -9.22
CA TYR A 8 -3.41 0.13 -10.62
C TYR A 8 -2.93 1.27 -11.50
N VAL A 9 -3.05 2.51 -11.03
CA VAL A 9 -2.57 3.68 -11.78
C VAL A 9 -1.04 3.68 -11.88
N PHE A 10 -0.36 3.32 -10.79
CA PHE A 10 1.10 3.25 -10.76
C PHE A 10 1.64 2.15 -11.68
N THR A 11 1.07 0.94 -11.62
CA THR A 11 1.48 -0.15 -12.52
C THR A 11 1.18 0.18 -13.97
N ALA A 12 -0.03 0.68 -14.28
CA ALA A 12 -0.40 1.07 -15.64
C ALA A 12 0.52 2.15 -16.21
N GLY A 13 0.86 3.18 -15.41
CA GLY A 13 1.78 4.24 -15.83
C GLY A 13 3.20 3.75 -16.07
N ILE A 14 3.68 2.83 -15.22
CA ILE A 14 4.99 2.19 -15.37
C ILE A 14 5.07 1.36 -16.67
N PHE A 15 4.08 0.50 -16.93
CA PHE A 15 4.04 -0.30 -18.15
C PHE A 15 3.87 0.56 -19.40
N PHE A 16 3.09 1.64 -19.29
CA PHE A 16 2.92 2.61 -20.38
C PHE A 16 4.25 3.32 -20.71
N LEU A 17 4.98 3.79 -19.71
CA LEU A 17 6.30 4.40 -19.91
C LEU A 17 7.32 3.41 -20.47
N PHE A 18 7.28 2.15 -20.04
CA PHE A 18 8.12 1.11 -20.60
C PHE A 18 7.80 0.86 -22.09
N ALA A 19 6.52 0.70 -22.43
CA ALA A 19 6.07 0.50 -23.80
C ALA A 19 6.46 1.69 -24.69
N MET A 20 6.23 2.93 -24.21
CA MET A 20 6.65 4.15 -24.91
C MET A 20 8.17 4.24 -25.08
N GLY A 21 8.94 3.90 -24.04
CA GLY A 21 10.40 3.94 -24.08
C GLY A 21 11.02 2.95 -25.08
N VAL A 22 10.45 1.75 -25.18
CA VAL A 22 10.92 0.71 -26.10
C VAL A 22 10.45 0.97 -27.55
N GLN A 23 9.27 1.56 -27.74
CA GLN A 23 8.69 1.78 -29.07
C GLN A 23 9.30 2.99 -29.80
N PHE A 24 9.66 4.06 -29.08
CA PHE A 24 10.05 5.35 -29.70
C PHE A 24 11.54 5.65 -29.63
N ILE A 25 12.27 4.99 -28.74
CA ILE A 25 13.71 5.20 -28.60
C ILE A 25 14.36 3.89 -29.01
N SER A 26 15.23 3.93 -30.03
CA SER A 26 15.97 2.76 -30.54
C SER A 26 17.04 2.31 -29.52
N LEU A 27 16.59 1.93 -28.32
CA LEU A 27 17.43 1.55 -27.19
C LEU A 27 18.17 0.26 -27.52
N GLY A 28 19.48 0.28 -27.30
CA GLY A 28 20.26 -0.95 -27.23
C GLY A 28 19.68 -1.91 -26.17
N LYS A 29 19.85 -3.21 -26.38
CA LYS A 29 19.32 -4.27 -25.48
C LYS A 29 19.69 -4.04 -24.01
N THR A 30 20.88 -3.51 -23.74
CA THR A 30 21.37 -3.18 -22.40
C THR A 30 20.53 -2.10 -21.71
N ALA A 31 20.10 -1.08 -22.44
CA ALA A 31 19.27 -0.01 -21.91
C ALA A 31 17.85 -0.49 -21.57
N ILE A 32 17.29 -1.41 -22.38
CA ILE A 32 15.98 -2.02 -22.11
C ILE A 32 16.02 -2.85 -20.82
N VAL A 33 17.05 -3.68 -20.66
CA VAL A 33 17.23 -4.48 -19.43
C VAL A 33 17.42 -3.57 -18.21
N GLY A 34 18.21 -2.50 -18.33
CA GLY A 34 18.38 -1.51 -17.27
C GLY A 34 17.05 -0.85 -16.86
N LEU A 35 16.26 -0.41 -17.84
CA LEU A 35 14.95 0.19 -17.62
C LEU A 35 14.01 -0.78 -16.91
N PHE A 36 13.97 -2.04 -17.34
CA PHE A 36 13.13 -3.08 -16.74
C PHE A 36 13.49 -3.35 -15.28
N LEU A 37 14.79 -3.46 -14.96
CA LEU A 37 15.24 -3.69 -13.59
C LEU A 37 14.91 -2.50 -12.66
N ILE A 38 15.10 -1.27 -13.15
CA ILE A 38 14.76 -0.06 -12.39
C ILE A 38 13.26 -0.03 -12.08
N LEU A 39 12.42 -0.25 -13.09
CA LEU A 39 10.96 -0.30 -12.94
C LEU A 39 10.53 -1.38 -11.94
N THR A 40 11.10 -2.58 -12.04
CA THR A 40 10.77 -3.70 -11.16
C THR A 40 11.15 -3.39 -9.70
N THR A 41 12.30 -2.76 -9.50
CA THR A 41 12.78 -2.35 -8.17
C THR A 41 11.88 -1.25 -7.57
N LEU A 42 11.52 -0.25 -8.37
CA LEU A 42 10.57 0.80 -7.95
C LEU A 42 9.21 0.22 -7.58
N TYR A 43 8.71 -0.74 -8.36
CA TYR A 43 7.46 -1.43 -8.07
C TYR A 43 7.51 -2.20 -6.74
N ALA A 44 8.57 -2.98 -6.52
CA ALA A 44 8.77 -3.72 -5.27
C ALA A 44 8.84 -2.78 -4.05
N TRP A 45 9.52 -1.63 -4.19
CA TRP A 45 9.63 -0.62 -3.15
C TRP A 45 8.27 -0.02 -2.77
N VAL A 46 7.47 0.38 -3.77
CA VAL A 46 6.12 0.93 -3.52
C VAL A 46 5.22 -0.11 -2.87
N ALA A 47 5.27 -1.36 -3.34
CA ALA A 47 4.52 -2.46 -2.73
C ALA A 47 4.88 -2.63 -1.24
N TRP A 48 6.17 -2.55 -0.90
CA TRP A 48 6.65 -2.65 0.48
C TRP A 48 6.15 -1.50 1.37
N ILE A 49 6.20 -0.25 0.91
CA ILE A 49 5.67 0.91 1.66
C ILE A 49 4.18 0.75 1.95
N MET A 50 3.41 0.27 0.98
CA MET A 50 1.96 0.09 1.13
C MET A 50 1.61 -0.96 2.20
N VAL A 51 2.39 -2.05 2.28
CA VAL A 51 2.23 -3.05 3.35
C VAL A 51 2.47 -2.43 4.71
N LYS A 52 3.51 -1.59 4.86
CA LYS A 52 3.75 -0.87 6.12
C LYS A 52 2.62 0.10 6.46
N GLN A 53 2.08 0.84 5.50
CA GLN A 53 0.99 1.79 5.76
C GLN A 53 -0.29 1.12 6.23
N ASN A 54 -0.66 -0.03 5.66
CA ASN A 54 -1.85 -0.77 6.12
C ASN A 54 -1.66 -1.25 7.56
N ALA A 55 -0.48 -1.79 7.90
CA ALA A 55 -0.19 -2.21 9.28
C ALA A 55 -0.27 -1.04 10.28
N VAL A 56 0.15 0.15 9.87
CA VAL A 56 0.08 1.37 10.71
C VAL A 56 -1.38 1.85 10.87
N LEU A 57 -2.19 1.82 9.81
CA LEU A 57 -3.61 2.22 9.88
C LEU A 57 -4.43 1.29 10.77
N GLU A 58 -4.15 -0.01 10.75
CA GLU A 58 -4.78 -0.96 11.67
C GLU A 58 -4.39 -0.70 13.12
N LEU A 59 -3.13 -0.32 13.38
CA LEU A 59 -2.67 0.06 14.72
C LEU A 59 -3.34 1.35 15.26
N HIS A 60 -3.71 2.29 14.38
CA HIS A 60 -4.25 3.60 14.75
C HIS A 60 -5.77 3.74 14.57
N ALA A 61 -6.48 2.70 14.16
CA ALA A 61 -7.93 2.73 14.14
C ALA A 61 -8.45 2.73 15.58
N TYR A 62 -8.63 3.90 16.20
CA TYR A 62 -9.32 4.03 17.49
C TYR A 62 -10.82 4.13 17.26
N ARG A 63 -11.60 3.38 18.04
CA ARG A 63 -13.06 3.43 18.08
C ARG A 63 -13.53 3.88 19.47
N THR A 64 -14.68 4.53 19.52
CA THR A 64 -15.33 4.91 20.79
C THR A 64 -16.03 3.69 21.39
N CYS A 65 -15.79 3.37 22.65
CA CYS A 65 -16.49 2.29 23.35
C CYS A 65 -17.95 2.67 23.63
N SER A 66 -18.89 1.78 23.28
CA SER A 66 -20.33 1.93 23.53
C SER A 66 -20.67 1.99 25.02
N SER A 67 -19.90 1.29 25.88
CA SER A 67 -20.16 1.26 27.33
C SER A 67 -19.61 2.45 28.11
N CYS A 68 -18.40 2.93 27.77
CA CYS A 68 -17.71 3.96 28.58
C CYS A 68 -17.43 5.28 27.84
N GLY A 69 -17.70 5.35 26.53
CA GLY A 69 -17.50 6.56 25.72
C GLY A 69 -16.04 6.92 25.42
N LYS A 70 -15.07 6.17 25.95
CA LYS A 70 -13.63 6.43 25.74
C LYS A 70 -13.11 5.80 24.45
N LEU A 71 -12.06 6.40 23.87
CA LEU A 71 -11.35 5.87 22.71
C LEU A 71 -10.54 4.63 23.09
N THR A 72 -10.70 3.55 22.33
CA THR A 72 -9.96 2.30 22.49
C THR A 72 -9.57 1.78 21.10
N PRO A 73 -8.40 1.15 20.93
CA PRO A 73 -8.00 0.65 19.62
C PRO A 73 -8.98 -0.43 19.13
N ALA A 74 -9.32 -0.39 17.85
CA ALA A 74 -10.30 -1.26 17.22
C ALA A 74 -9.84 -2.71 17.08
N GLN A 75 -8.54 -2.96 17.28
CA GLN A 75 -7.94 -4.29 17.18
C GLN A 75 -8.25 -5.20 18.38
N GLY A 76 -8.72 -4.65 19.51
CA GLY A 76 -9.08 -5.43 20.70
C GLY A 76 -10.56 -5.80 20.76
N ASP A 77 -10.85 -7.01 21.27
CA ASP A 77 -12.22 -7.47 21.57
C ASP A 77 -12.81 -6.78 22.82
N TYR A 78 -11.94 -6.26 23.69
CA TYR A 78 -12.32 -5.60 24.94
C TYR A 78 -11.76 -4.18 25.01
N CYS A 79 -12.51 -3.28 25.63
CA CYS A 79 -12.07 -1.92 25.88
C CYS A 79 -10.95 -1.93 26.92
N MET A 80 -9.82 -1.30 26.59
CA MET A 80 -8.65 -1.21 27.47
C MET A 80 -8.88 -0.38 28.74
N VAL A 81 -9.98 0.38 28.81
CA VAL A 81 -10.28 1.27 29.95
C VAL A 81 -11.34 0.68 30.88
N CYS A 82 -12.38 0.04 30.35
CA CYS A 82 -13.48 -0.51 31.17
C CYS A 82 -13.58 -2.03 31.16
N GLY A 83 -12.79 -2.73 30.33
CA GLY A 83 -12.81 -4.20 30.23
C GLY A 83 -14.07 -4.79 29.59
N GLN A 84 -15.02 -3.97 29.12
CA GLN A 84 -16.23 -4.42 28.44
C GLN A 84 -15.94 -4.78 26.97
N PRO A 85 -16.68 -5.74 26.39
CA PRO A 85 -16.53 -6.08 24.98
C PRO A 85 -16.91 -4.87 24.11
N VAL A 86 -16.12 -4.60 23.08
CA VAL A 86 -16.37 -3.49 22.15
C VAL A 86 -17.27 -3.99 21.01
N GLY A 87 -18.58 -4.01 21.31
CA GLY A 87 -19.71 -4.32 20.43
C GLY A 87 -20.80 -3.27 20.53
#